data_AF-A0A6G7WIN4-F1
#
_entry.id   AF-A0A6G7WIN4-F1
#
_cell.length_a   1.000
_cell.length_b   1.000
_cell.length_c   1.000
_cell.angle_alpha   90.00
_cell.angle_beta   90.00
_cell.angle_gamma   90.00
#
_symmetry.space_group_name_H-M   'P 1'
#
loop_
_entity.id
_entity.type
_entity.pdbx_description
1 polymer ?
#
loop_
_entity_poly.entity_id
_entity_poly.type
_entity_poly.pdbx_seq_one_letter_code
_entity_poly.pdbx_strand_id
1 'polypeptide(L)'
;MTVALRKINEDNYEECLNLRTSVSDERFVDPVAWSLAEAWVFYDASRPFAIYADDTLVGYVLMYIGENNPQIINFMIDSNFQKRGYGLAAAKLCIEYLCTEYSANRISLPVERENILAQNFWKKIGFEMSDDIEDDYIFMRFYVSED
;
A
#
# COMPACT_ATOMS: atom_id res chain seq x y z
N MET A 1 20.21 5.79 2.59
CA MET A 1 18.78 5.79 2.96
C MET A 1 18.18 4.52 2.40
N THR A 2 17.92 3.57 3.28
CA THR A 2 17.34 2.27 2.96
C THR A 2 15.88 2.28 3.38
N VAL A 3 14.97 1.99 2.45
CA VAL A 3 13.54 1.82 2.78
C VAL A 3 13.30 0.37 3.16
N ALA A 4 12.46 0.14 4.17
CA ALA A 4 12.12 -1.21 4.64
C ALA A 4 10.66 -1.30 5.07
N LEU A 5 10.06 -2.47 4.88
CA LEU A 5 8.78 -2.85 5.49
C LEU A 5 9.06 -3.51 6.83
N ARG A 6 8.49 -2.97 7.92
CA ARG A 6 8.61 -3.54 9.27
C ARG A 6 7.24 -3.97 9.77
N LYS A 7 7.17 -5.14 10.42
CA LYS A 7 5.93 -5.60 11.05
C LYS A 7 5.50 -4.60 12.11
N ILE A 8 4.19 -4.41 12.23
CA ILE A 8 3.62 -3.55 13.26
C ILE A 8 3.53 -4.34 14.56
N ASN A 9 3.95 -3.73 15.66
CA ASN A 9 4.01 -4.32 17.00
C ASN A 9 3.74 -3.26 18.08
N GLU A 10 3.89 -3.64 19.35
CA GLU A 10 3.68 -2.73 20.50
C GLU A 10 4.60 -1.50 20.50
N ASP A 11 5.77 -1.59 19.84
CA ASP A 11 6.76 -0.51 19.82
C ASP A 11 6.44 0.58 18.78
N ASN A 12 5.72 0.25 17.70
CA ASN A 12 5.56 1.17 16.56
C ASN A 12 4.11 1.46 16.15
N TYR A 13 3.11 0.77 16.69
CA TYR A 13 1.71 0.98 16.27
C TYR A 13 1.24 2.42 16.53
N GLU A 14 1.61 3.03 17.67
CA GLU A 14 1.20 4.41 17.98
C GLU A 14 1.78 5.41 16.97
N GLU A 15 3.00 5.20 16.50
CA GLU A 15 3.62 6.04 15.48
C GLU A 15 2.90 5.88 14.13
N CYS A 16 2.47 4.65 13.78
CA CYS A 16 1.60 4.43 12.62
C CYS A 16 0.25 5.18 12.73
N LEU A 17 -0.38 5.19 13.92
CA LEU A 17 -1.65 5.88 14.14
C LEU A 17 -1.54 7.41 13.99
N ASN A 18 -0.34 7.96 14.17
CA ASN A 18 -0.07 9.40 14.10
C ASN A 18 0.42 9.86 12.71
N LEU A 19 0.47 8.96 11.71
CA LEU A 19 0.86 9.31 10.35
C LEU A 19 -0.10 10.34 9.75
N ARG A 20 0.47 11.36 9.11
CA ARG A 20 -0.28 12.45 8.49
C ARG A 20 -0.52 12.17 7.02
N THR A 21 -1.78 12.00 6.66
CA THR A 21 -2.18 11.97 5.25
C THR A 21 -1.90 13.33 4.61
N SER A 22 -1.47 13.32 3.34
CA SER A 22 -1.36 14.53 2.53
C SER A 22 -2.52 14.68 1.55
N VAL A 23 -3.44 13.72 1.53
CA VAL A 23 -4.49 13.70 0.51
C VAL A 23 -5.41 14.87 0.79
N SER A 24 -5.69 15.66 -0.25
CA SER A 24 -6.58 16.82 -0.16
C SER A 24 -8.01 16.42 0.20
N ASP A 25 -8.33 15.14 0.02
CA ASP A 25 -9.59 14.52 0.37
C ASP A 25 -9.32 13.29 1.24
N GLU A 26 -9.82 13.34 2.48
CA GLU A 26 -9.65 12.26 3.46
C GLU A 26 -10.39 10.97 3.06
N ARG A 27 -11.30 11.03 2.08
CA ARG A 27 -12.00 9.85 1.55
C ARG A 27 -11.08 8.86 0.85
N PHE A 28 -9.96 9.33 0.29
CA PHE A 28 -9.09 8.51 -0.56
C PHE A 28 -8.22 7.50 0.20
N VAL A 29 -8.13 7.59 1.53
CA VAL A 29 -7.24 6.76 2.36
C VAL A 29 -7.91 6.57 3.72
N ASP A 30 -8.24 5.33 4.07
CA ASP A 30 -8.78 5.03 5.39
C ASP A 30 -7.77 5.37 6.49
N PRO A 31 -8.23 5.93 7.63
CA PRO A 31 -7.36 6.13 8.78
C PRO A 31 -6.62 4.83 9.15
N VAL A 32 -5.34 4.94 9.50
CA VAL A 32 -4.52 3.76 9.84
C VAL A 32 -5.16 2.91 10.96
N ALA A 33 -5.85 3.55 11.90
CA ALA A 33 -6.62 2.87 12.95
C ALA A 33 -7.71 1.93 12.39
N TRP A 34 -8.46 2.38 11.39
CA TRP A 34 -9.49 1.58 10.73
C TRP A 34 -8.87 0.41 10.00
N SER A 35 -7.82 0.67 9.22
CA SER A 35 -7.11 -0.36 8.46
C SER A 35 -6.46 -1.43 9.34
N LEU A 36 -5.93 -1.06 10.51
CA LEU A 36 -5.45 -2.03 11.48
C LEU A 36 -6.58 -2.87 12.09
N ALA A 37 -7.77 -2.29 12.30
CA ALA A 37 -8.95 -3.04 12.75
C ALA A 37 -9.43 -4.03 11.68
N GLU A 38 -9.47 -3.63 10.41
CA GLU A 38 -9.76 -4.53 9.28
C GLU A 38 -8.71 -5.64 9.18
N ALA A 39 -7.43 -5.30 9.31
CA ALA A 39 -6.35 -6.27 9.31
C ALA A 39 -6.48 -7.29 10.45
N TRP A 40 -7.01 -6.88 11.61
CA TRP A 40 -7.30 -7.77 12.73
C TRP A 40 -8.47 -8.71 12.45
N VAL A 41 -9.56 -8.22 11.87
CA VAL A 41 -10.74 -9.04 11.52
C VAL A 41 -10.39 -10.06 10.44
N PHE A 42 -9.61 -9.65 9.43
CA PHE A 42 -9.17 -10.49 8.32
C PHE A 42 -7.73 -10.98 8.50
N TYR A 43 -7.34 -11.33 9.73
CA TYR A 43 -5.96 -11.64 10.13
C TYR A 43 -5.23 -12.61 9.20
N ASP A 44 -5.89 -13.70 8.80
CA ASP A 44 -5.27 -14.72 7.96
C ASP A 44 -4.88 -14.19 6.56
N ALA A 45 -5.65 -13.24 6.05
CA ALA A 45 -5.49 -12.66 4.71
C ALA A 45 -4.82 -11.28 4.70
N SER A 46 -4.61 -10.65 5.85
CA SER A 46 -4.13 -9.27 5.95
C SER A 46 -2.70 -9.17 6.47
N ARG A 47 -1.87 -8.36 5.82
CA ARG A 47 -0.46 -8.14 6.15
C ARG A 47 -0.17 -6.63 6.23
N PRO A 48 -0.40 -6.00 7.38
CA PRO A 48 -0.07 -4.60 7.59
C PRO A 48 1.43 -4.42 7.87
N PHE A 49 2.02 -3.37 7.32
CA PHE A 49 3.41 -3.01 7.54
C PHE A 49 3.58 -1.50 7.74
N ALA A 50 4.48 -1.15 8.66
CA ALA A 50 5.05 0.17 8.75
C ALA A 50 6.15 0.32 7.69
N ILE A 51 6.18 1.47 7.01
CA ILE A 51 7.22 1.81 6.05
C ILE A 51 8.25 2.68 6.76
N TYR A 52 9.50 2.22 6.78
CA TYR A 52 10.61 2.94 7.39
C TYR A 52 11.58 3.45 6.33
N ALA A 53 12.16 4.62 6.56
CA ALA A 53 13.35 5.10 5.90
C ALA A 53 14.48 5.18 6.94
N ASP A 54 15.47 4.31 6.81
CA ASP A 54 16.44 4.01 7.87
C ASP A 54 15.69 3.65 9.17
N ASP A 55 15.78 4.46 10.22
CA ASP A 55 15.07 4.25 11.51
C ASP A 55 13.86 5.16 11.72
N THR A 56 13.47 5.94 10.71
CA THR A 56 12.30 6.81 10.78
C THR A 56 11.08 6.15 10.15
N LEU A 57 9.96 6.09 10.86
CA LEU A 57 8.69 5.65 10.29
C LEU A 57 8.15 6.75 9.38
N VAL A 58 7.94 6.42 8.10
CA VAL A 58 7.55 7.38 7.05
C VAL A 58 6.24 7.03 6.36
N GLY A 59 5.62 5.89 6.66
CA GLY A 59 4.38 5.49 6.00
C GLY A 59 3.80 4.18 6.51
N TYR A 60 2.74 3.75 5.85
CA TYR A 60 1.96 2.57 6.17
C TYR A 60 1.46 1.90 4.87
N VAL A 61 1.28 0.59 4.92
CA VAL A 61 0.62 -0.18 3.88
C VAL A 61 -0.12 -1.36 4.49
N LEU A 62 -1.28 -1.71 3.94
CA LEU A 62 -1.93 -2.98 4.17
C LEU A 62 -1.86 -3.82 2.89
N MET A 63 -1.38 -5.05 2.96
CA MET A 63 -1.48 -5.99 1.85
C MET A 63 -2.53 -7.05 2.16
N TYR A 64 -3.36 -7.36 1.16
CA TYR A 64 -4.38 -8.40 1.27
C TYR A 64 -4.02 -9.57 0.35
N ILE A 65 -4.08 -10.80 0.84
CA ILE A 65 -3.73 -12.03 0.09
C ILE A 65 -4.87 -13.04 0.01
N GLY A 66 -6.08 -12.63 0.40
CA GLY A 66 -7.25 -13.50 0.32
C GLY A 66 -7.67 -13.77 -1.12
N GLU A 67 -8.41 -14.87 -1.29
CA GLU A 67 -9.07 -15.23 -2.56
C GLU A 67 -8.14 -15.34 -3.78
N ASN A 68 -6.86 -15.64 -3.57
CA ASN A 68 -5.82 -15.68 -4.60
C ASN A 68 -5.73 -14.37 -5.41
N ASN A 69 -6.05 -13.23 -4.77
CA ASN A 69 -5.96 -11.91 -5.37
C ASN A 69 -5.09 -11.00 -4.49
N PRO A 70 -3.75 -11.10 -4.59
CA PRO A 70 -2.83 -10.24 -3.85
C PRO A 70 -3.07 -8.77 -4.17
N GLN A 71 -3.22 -7.93 -3.14
CA GLN A 71 -3.46 -6.51 -3.29
C GLN A 71 -2.55 -5.66 -2.42
N ILE A 72 -2.21 -4.48 -2.92
CA ILE A 72 -1.64 -3.38 -2.14
C ILE A 72 -2.78 -2.41 -1.84
N ILE A 73 -3.21 -2.34 -0.59
CA ILE A 73 -4.31 -1.49 -0.14
C ILE A 73 -3.84 -0.53 0.97
N ASN A 74 -4.57 0.57 1.14
CA ASN A 74 -4.28 1.62 2.11
C ASN A 74 -2.79 2.02 2.20
N PHE A 75 -2.17 2.24 1.04
CA PHE A 75 -0.76 2.61 0.92
C PHE A 75 -0.59 4.11 1.07
N MET A 76 0.18 4.55 2.07
CA MET A 76 0.44 5.97 2.27
C MET A 76 1.87 6.27 2.76
N ILE A 77 2.38 7.43 2.36
CA ILE A 77 3.60 8.05 2.90
C ILE A 77 3.17 9.32 3.61
N ASP A 78 3.67 9.51 4.83
CA ASP A 78 3.39 10.70 5.63
C ASP A 78 3.79 11.97 4.87
N SER A 79 2.91 12.96 4.92
CA SER A 79 3.01 14.22 4.18
C SER A 79 4.36 14.93 4.34
N ASN A 80 5.02 14.81 5.49
CA ASN A 80 6.33 15.42 5.75
C ASN A 80 7.46 14.75 4.96
N PHE A 81 7.26 13.51 4.53
CA PHE A 81 8.26 12.66 3.89
C PHE A 81 8.00 12.41 2.39
N GLN A 82 6.92 12.97 1.84
CA GLN A 82 6.60 12.85 0.42
C GLN A 82 7.56 13.61 -0.50
N LYS A 83 7.51 13.27 -1.80
CA LYS A 83 8.38 13.83 -2.86
C LYS A 83 9.88 13.59 -2.65
N ARG A 84 10.24 12.61 -1.80
CA ARG A 84 11.62 12.18 -1.53
C ARG A 84 11.98 10.79 -2.08
N GLY A 85 11.07 10.17 -2.83
CA GLY A 85 11.25 8.84 -3.44
C GLY A 85 10.83 7.64 -2.57
N TYR A 86 10.43 7.86 -1.31
CA TYR A 86 10.03 6.75 -0.42
C TYR A 86 8.83 5.96 -0.91
N GLY A 87 7.83 6.62 -1.51
CA GLY A 87 6.67 5.92 -2.07
C GLY A 87 7.06 4.92 -3.16
N LEU A 88 7.94 5.32 -4.09
CA LEU A 88 8.41 4.43 -5.16
C LEU A 88 9.19 3.24 -4.59
N ALA A 89 10.08 3.48 -3.61
CA ALA A 89 10.86 2.43 -2.98
C ALA A 89 9.98 1.45 -2.18
N ALA A 90 9.02 1.96 -1.41
CA ALA A 90 8.10 1.14 -0.62
C ALA A 90 7.17 0.31 -1.51
N ALA A 91 6.63 0.89 -2.58
CA ALA A 91 5.80 0.15 -3.54
C ALA A 91 6.55 -1.01 -4.18
N LYS A 92 7.83 -0.83 -4.54
CA LYS A 92 8.67 -1.93 -5.06
C LYS A 92 8.86 -3.05 -4.04
N LEU A 93 9.08 -2.70 -2.76
CA LEU A 93 9.18 -3.69 -1.68
C LEU A 93 7.86 -4.44 -1.46
N CYS A 94 6.71 -3.78 -1.62
CA CYS A 94 5.41 -4.44 -1.55
C CYS A 94 5.24 -5.46 -2.69
N ILE A 95 5.61 -5.08 -3.92
CA ILE A 95 5.61 -6.00 -5.07
C ILE A 95 6.53 -7.19 -4.80
N GLU A 96 7.77 -6.95 -4.39
CA GLU A 96 8.75 -7.99 -4.07
C GLU A 96 8.26 -8.94 -2.98
N TYR A 97 7.66 -8.40 -1.92
CA TYR A 97 7.07 -9.19 -0.84
C TYR A 97 5.95 -10.10 -1.34
N LEU A 98 5.00 -9.57 -2.13
CA LEU A 98 3.89 -10.34 -2.67
C LEU A 98 4.37 -11.41 -3.66
N CYS A 99 5.36 -11.11 -4.50
CA CYS A 99 5.95 -12.10 -5.40
C CYS A 99 6.69 -13.19 -4.64
N THR A 100 7.48 -12.83 -3.63
CA THR A 100 8.36 -13.77 -2.93
C THR A 100 7.60 -14.65 -1.94
N GLU A 101 6.75 -14.06 -1.11
CA GLU A 101 6.06 -14.77 -0.03
C GLU A 101 4.77 -15.46 -0.50
N TYR A 102 4.17 -14.96 -1.58
CA TYR A 102 2.86 -15.42 -2.06
C TYR A 102 2.85 -15.87 -3.52
N SER A 103 4.00 -15.90 -4.19
CA SER A 103 4.09 -16.30 -5.61
C SER A 103 3.10 -15.54 -6.50
N ALA A 104 2.86 -14.27 -6.18
CA ALA A 104 1.92 -13.44 -6.93
C ALA A 104 2.41 -13.31 -8.38
N ASN A 105 1.58 -13.72 -9.34
CA ASN A 105 1.79 -13.47 -10.78
C ASN A 105 1.07 -12.19 -11.26
N ARG A 106 0.12 -11.72 -10.45
CA ARG A 106 -0.64 -10.49 -10.63
C ARG A 106 -0.87 -9.86 -9.27
N ILE A 107 -0.68 -8.55 -9.18
CA ILE A 107 -0.98 -7.75 -8.00
C ILE A 107 -2.02 -6.70 -8.40
N SER A 108 -3.05 -6.54 -7.58
CA SER A 108 -4.10 -5.53 -7.77
C SER A 108 -3.93 -4.39 -6.78
N LEU A 109 -4.48 -3.21 -7.10
CA LEU A 109 -4.71 -2.17 -6.11
C LEU A 109 -5.95 -1.34 -6.49
N PRO A 110 -6.87 -1.11 -5.56
CA PRO A 110 -7.98 -0.20 -5.78
C PRO A 110 -7.49 1.25 -5.69
N VAL A 111 -7.91 2.08 -6.65
CA VAL A 111 -7.66 3.53 -6.64
C VAL A 111 -8.96 4.23 -6.96
N GLU A 112 -9.37 5.17 -6.11
CA GLU A 112 -10.52 6.01 -6.42
C GLU A 112 -10.38 6.68 -7.79
N ARG A 113 -11.47 6.66 -8.56
CA ARG A 113 -11.52 7.16 -9.94
C ARG A 113 -11.06 8.61 -10.08
N GLU A 114 -11.32 9.41 -9.06
CA GLU A 114 -10.97 10.83 -9.04
C GLU A 114 -9.53 11.09 -8.55
N ASN A 115 -8.87 10.09 -7.97
CA ASN A 115 -7.50 10.21 -7.49
C ASN A 115 -6.47 10.04 -8.61
N ILE A 116 -6.47 10.99 -9.55
CA ILE A 116 -5.59 11.03 -10.73
C ILE A 116 -4.11 11.04 -10.34
N LEU A 117 -3.76 11.62 -9.19
CA LEU A 117 -2.39 11.62 -8.68
C LEU A 117 -1.93 10.20 -8.32
N ALA A 118 -2.74 9.42 -7.60
CA ALA A 118 -2.43 8.03 -7.28
C ALA A 118 -2.37 7.16 -8.55
N GLN A 119 -3.32 7.32 -9.47
CA GLN A 119 -3.30 6.58 -10.74
C GLN A 119 -1.99 6.83 -11.52
N ASN A 120 -1.55 8.09 -11.62
CA ASN A 120 -0.30 8.43 -12.29
C ASN A 120 0.94 7.93 -11.55
N PHE A 121 0.89 7.87 -10.21
CA PHE A 121 1.96 7.28 -9.40
C PHE A 121 2.10 5.78 -9.71
N TRP A 122 1.01 5.02 -9.65
CA TRP A 122 1.00 3.58 -9.91
C TRP A 122 1.34 3.24 -11.37
N LYS A 123 0.89 4.04 -12.34
CA LYS A 123 1.30 3.89 -13.75
C LYS A 123 2.81 3.97 -13.95
N LYS A 124 3.49 4.88 -13.26
CA LYS A 124 4.97 5.01 -13.35
C LYS A 124 5.72 3.80 -12.78
N ILE A 125 5.06 3.01 -11.93
CA ILE A 125 5.61 1.80 -11.33
C ILE A 125 5.41 0.58 -12.25
N GLY A 126 4.48 0.68 -13.22
CA GLY A 126 4.14 -0.39 -14.15
C GLY A 126 2.74 -0.98 -13.93
N PHE A 127 1.92 -0.39 -13.05
CA PHE A 127 0.52 -0.79 -12.95
C PHE A 127 -0.29 -0.21 -14.11
N GLU A 128 -1.16 -1.04 -14.66
CA GLU A 128 -2.07 -0.68 -15.74
C GLU A 128 -3.50 -0.55 -15.21
N MET A 129 -4.32 0.27 -15.87
CA MET A 129 -5.75 0.33 -15.55
C MET A 129 -6.41 -0.97 -16.00
N SER A 130 -7.35 -1.49 -15.23
CA SER A 130 -8.24 -2.57 -15.69
C SER A 130 -9.66 -2.06 -15.89
N ASP A 131 -10.52 -2.92 -16.42
CA ASP A 131 -11.96 -2.65 -16.58
C ASP A 131 -12.76 -2.97 -15.30
N ASP A 132 -12.11 -3.49 -14.24
CA ASP A 132 -12.77 -3.80 -12.98
C ASP A 132 -12.95 -2.53 -12.13
N ILE A 133 -14.21 -2.19 -11.85
CA ILE A 133 -14.60 -1.03 -11.06
C ILE A 133 -15.62 -1.46 -10.00
N GLU A 134 -15.37 -1.11 -8.74
CA GLU A 134 -16.26 -1.38 -7.61
C GLU A 134 -16.30 -0.15 -6.70
N ASP A 135 -17.49 0.31 -6.29
CA ASP A 135 -17.67 1.42 -5.36
C ASP A 135 -16.79 2.67 -5.62
N ASP A 136 -16.72 3.08 -6.89
CA ASP A 136 -15.88 4.20 -7.39
C ASP A 136 -14.35 3.99 -7.33
N TYR A 137 -13.90 2.78 -7.05
CA TYR A 137 -12.50 2.35 -7.20
C TYR A 137 -12.28 1.65 -8.53
N ILE A 138 -11.20 2.02 -9.24
CA ILE A 138 -10.65 1.25 -10.36
C ILE A 138 -9.57 0.33 -9.80
N PHE A 139 -9.63 -0.95 -10.13
CA PHE A 139 -8.54 -1.87 -9.80
C PHE A 139 -7.44 -1.76 -10.85
N MET A 140 -6.31 -1.19 -10.48
CA MET A 140 -5.11 -1.24 -11.31
C MET A 140 -4.36 -2.55 -11.09
N ARG A 141 -3.67 -3.04 -12.12
CA ARG A 141 -3.00 -4.36 -12.10
C ARG A 141 -1.55 -4.26 -12.51
N PHE A 142 -0.69 -4.96 -11.80
CA PHE A 142 0.69 -5.23 -12.18
C PHE A 142 0.83 -6.71 -12.49
N TYR A 143 1.38 -7.04 -13.65
CA TYR A 143 1.65 -8.41 -14.06
C TYR A 143 3.15 -8.68 -13.93
N VAL A 144 3.50 -9.73 -13.20
CA VAL A 144 4.89 -10.14 -13.05
C VAL A 144 5.30 -10.84 -14.34
N SER A 145 6.26 -10.27 -15.06
CA SER A 145 6.81 -10.92 -16.26
C SER A 145 7.42 -12.26 -15.86
N GLU A 146 7.04 -13.32 -16.59
CA GLU A 146 7.81 -14.56 -16.59
C GLU A 146 9.06 -14.30 -17.44
N ASP A 147 10.24 -14.27 -16.82
CA ASP A 147 11.53 -14.35 -17.52
C ASP A 147 11.78 -15.78 -18.03
#